data_AF-A0A3D5MMT0-F1
#
_entry.id   AF-A0A3D5MMT0-F1
#
_cell.length_a   1.000
_cell.length_b   1.000
_cell.length_c   1.000
_cell.angle_alpha   90.00
_cell.angle_beta   90.00
_cell.angle_gamma   90.00
#
_symmetry.space_group_name_H-M   'P 1'
#
loop_
_entity.id
_entity.type
_entity.pdbx_description
1 polymer ?
#
loop_
_entity_poly.entity_id
_entity_poly.type
_entity_poly.pdbx_seq_one_letter_code
_entity_poly.pdbx_strand_id
1 'polypeptide(L)'
;MRGAFLRAGAVVLTAVLALSAAGVLAGCGGKEKVASAELPVTAAGDPRVFTMFLGMNMAGYDREPGEAMHPVRQAVREALADVDPEEFAEFRTFLGSGGAGNLAAMVLRDIGGPPEMGTSSTMGIIPDISAALKALWAAHAADLWEEHEAAHEEYAAELLGPATEAVRSFLAYAGEEESPVSAVHIIPNLLAPSGFASVYHDDDEDVLYVLLGPGDLRPDELVREFARFLIADTLREIELDVGFTRFRPVHDVAKGLELISREHPSVGGYIEECLVRALAIRTVCAEEAEARAELEAAHAQGLYFTPAFYEALAGYEESEAALLEYLETLLEAVDVDAVLAGLGESAG
;
A
#
# COMPACT_ATOMS: atom_id res chain seq x y z
N MET A 1 7.59 -51.36 24.50
CA MET A 1 8.29 -50.42 23.59
C MET A 1 7.31 -49.93 22.53
N ARG A 2 6.58 -48.85 22.84
CA ARG A 2 5.83 -48.02 21.88
C ARG A 2 5.78 -46.63 22.51
N GLY A 3 6.54 -45.69 21.97
CA GLY A 3 6.53 -44.29 22.37
C GLY A 3 5.85 -43.50 21.27
N ALA A 4 4.70 -42.91 21.59
CA ALA A 4 4.00 -41.95 20.75
C ALA A 4 4.51 -40.56 21.11
N PHE A 5 5.06 -39.84 20.12
CA PHE A 5 5.33 -38.41 20.24
C PHE A 5 4.12 -37.65 19.72
N LEU A 6 3.38 -37.03 20.64
CA LEU A 6 2.41 -35.97 20.36
C LEU A 6 3.19 -34.67 20.18
N ARG A 7 3.20 -34.12 18.96
CA ARG A 7 3.61 -32.73 18.71
C ARG A 7 2.43 -31.84 19.11
N ALA A 8 2.65 -30.97 20.08
CA ALA A 8 1.73 -29.91 20.46
C ALA A 8 1.79 -28.82 19.39
N GLY A 9 0.67 -28.55 18.71
CA GLY A 9 0.49 -27.35 17.92
C GLY A 9 0.23 -26.18 18.85
N ALA A 10 0.99 -25.10 18.68
CA ALA A 10 0.75 -23.84 19.37
C ALA A 10 -0.55 -23.23 18.81
N VAL A 11 -1.53 -23.03 19.68
CA VAL A 11 -2.69 -22.20 19.41
C VAL A 11 -2.26 -20.77 19.70
N VAL A 12 -2.07 -19.97 18.65
CA VAL A 12 -1.87 -18.52 18.78
C VAL A 12 -3.20 -17.92 19.24
N LEU A 13 -3.20 -17.37 20.45
CA LEU A 13 -4.34 -16.72 21.05
C LEU A 13 -4.28 -15.23 20.68
N THR A 14 -5.07 -14.82 19.69
CA THR A 14 -5.18 -13.40 19.29
C THR A 14 -5.84 -12.62 20.43
N ALA A 15 -5.03 -11.84 21.17
CA ALA A 15 -5.53 -10.95 22.21
C ALA A 15 -6.03 -9.66 21.55
N VAL A 16 -7.35 -9.50 21.44
CA VAL A 16 -7.98 -8.23 21.07
C VAL A 16 -7.86 -7.28 22.26
N LEU A 17 -6.81 -6.46 22.28
CA LEU A 17 -6.68 -5.34 23.21
C LEU A 17 -7.39 -4.13 22.61
N ALA A 18 -8.64 -3.90 23.03
CA ALA A 18 -9.35 -2.66 22.78
C ALA A 18 -8.73 -1.55 23.66
N LEU A 19 -7.69 -0.89 23.16
CA LEU A 19 -7.18 0.37 23.70
C LEU A 19 -7.96 1.51 23.05
N SER A 20 -8.86 2.13 23.81
CA SER A 20 -9.51 3.38 23.45
C SER A 20 -8.51 4.52 23.55
N ALA A 21 -7.82 4.82 22.46
CA ALA A 21 -7.04 6.04 22.30
C ALA A 21 -7.98 7.21 22.03
N ALA A 22 -8.37 7.93 23.08
CA ALA A 22 -8.91 9.27 22.94
C ALA A 22 -7.74 10.23 22.75
N GLY A 23 -7.36 10.48 21.50
CA GLY A 23 -6.24 11.33 21.13
C GLY A 23 -6.51 12.10 19.83
N VAL A 24 -6.95 13.36 20.00
CA VAL A 24 -6.72 14.50 19.09
C VAL A 24 -7.22 14.37 17.64
N LEU A 25 -8.54 14.32 17.45
CA LEU A 25 -9.20 14.83 16.22
C LEU A 25 -9.45 16.34 16.32
N ALA A 26 -8.39 17.13 16.53
CA ALA A 26 -8.49 18.59 16.59
C ALA A 26 -8.52 19.19 15.18
N GLY A 27 -9.53 18.82 14.37
CA GLY A 27 -9.70 19.37 13.02
C GLY A 27 -10.96 18.89 12.31
N CYS A 28 -11.37 17.64 12.54
CA CYS A 28 -12.56 17.04 11.91
C CYS A 28 -13.79 17.15 12.82
N GLY A 29 -14.20 18.37 13.14
CA GLY A 29 -15.41 18.61 13.94
C GLY A 29 -16.68 18.32 13.14
N GLY A 30 -17.06 17.06 12.91
CA GLY A 30 -18.40 16.77 12.38
C GLY A 30 -18.69 15.39 11.79
N LYS A 31 -17.69 14.58 11.42
CA LYS A 31 -17.93 13.35 10.62
C LYS A 31 -17.65 12.02 11.32
N GLU A 32 -17.71 11.98 12.65
CA GLU A 32 -17.53 10.73 13.41
C GLU A 32 -18.77 9.82 13.24
N LYS A 33 -18.85 9.08 12.13
CA LYS A 33 -19.82 7.99 11.92
C LYS A 33 -19.22 6.65 12.43
N VAL A 34 -20.12 5.77 12.87
CA VAL A 34 -19.87 4.51 13.62
C VAL A 34 -18.95 3.51 12.89
N ALA A 35 -18.86 3.58 11.55
CA ALA A 35 -18.14 2.61 10.72
C ALA A 35 -16.62 2.50 11.02
N SER A 36 -15.98 3.59 11.46
CA SER A 36 -14.53 3.61 11.71
C SER A 36 -14.09 2.78 12.93
N ALA A 37 -14.97 2.55 13.91
CA ALA A 37 -14.57 1.91 15.17
C ALA A 37 -14.47 0.38 15.10
N GLU A 38 -15.17 -0.25 14.15
CA GLU A 38 -15.37 -1.72 14.11
C GLU A 38 -14.54 -2.44 13.05
N LEU A 39 -13.91 -1.72 12.11
CA LEU A 39 -13.07 -2.35 11.07
C LEU A 39 -11.90 -3.11 11.71
N PRO A 40 -11.81 -4.44 11.54
CA PRO A 40 -10.67 -5.22 11.99
C PRO A 40 -9.43 -4.85 11.19
N VAL A 41 -8.41 -4.40 11.90
CA VAL A 41 -7.06 -4.23 11.36
C VAL A 41 -6.16 -5.24 12.07
N THR A 42 -5.37 -5.97 11.29
CA THR A 42 -4.41 -6.95 11.81
C THR A 42 -3.07 -6.76 11.12
N ALA A 43 -2.01 -7.26 11.75
CA ALA A 43 -0.68 -7.25 11.18
C ALA A 43 -0.01 -8.59 11.49
N ALA A 44 0.57 -9.23 10.47
CA ALA A 44 1.31 -10.47 10.60
C ALA A 44 2.21 -10.68 9.39
N GLY A 45 3.36 -11.33 9.57
CA GLY A 45 4.19 -11.71 8.43
C GLY A 45 3.50 -12.78 7.57
N ASP A 46 3.80 -12.78 6.27
CA ASP A 46 3.24 -13.79 5.35
C ASP A 46 4.37 -14.63 4.72
N PRO A 47 4.39 -15.95 4.94
CA PRO A 47 5.45 -16.82 4.43
C PRO A 47 5.47 -16.93 2.90
N ARG A 48 4.35 -16.70 2.21
CA ARG A 48 4.30 -16.68 0.74
C ARG A 48 5.05 -15.46 0.23
N VAL A 49 4.77 -14.30 0.81
CA VAL A 49 5.42 -13.03 0.45
C VAL A 49 6.90 -13.06 0.81
N PHE A 50 7.25 -13.57 2.00
CA PHE A 50 8.64 -13.80 2.40
C PHE A 50 9.38 -14.64 1.35
N THR A 51 8.81 -15.78 0.95
CA THR A 51 9.43 -16.70 -0.02
C THR A 51 9.60 -16.04 -1.39
N MET A 52 8.61 -15.25 -1.82
CA MET A 52 8.68 -14.49 -3.05
C MET A 52 9.85 -13.48 -3.02
N PHE A 53 9.95 -12.67 -1.97
CA PHE A 53 11.03 -11.69 -1.86
C PHE A 53 12.40 -12.32 -1.63
N LEU A 54 12.48 -13.47 -0.96
CA LEU A 54 13.71 -14.25 -0.87
C LEU A 54 14.20 -14.64 -2.26
N GLY A 55 13.33 -15.24 -3.08
CA GLY A 55 13.66 -15.62 -4.47
C GLY A 55 14.05 -14.41 -5.32
N MET A 56 13.31 -13.30 -5.22
CA MET A 56 13.60 -12.07 -5.94
C MET A 56 14.94 -11.44 -5.54
N ASN A 57 15.24 -11.41 -4.23
CA ASN A 57 16.50 -10.85 -3.71
C ASN A 57 17.70 -11.62 -4.25
N MET A 58 17.63 -12.95 -4.25
CA MET A 58 18.69 -13.80 -4.82
C MET A 58 18.75 -13.73 -6.35
N ALA A 59 17.63 -13.39 -7.00
CA ALA A 59 17.55 -13.09 -8.43
C ALA A 59 18.06 -11.69 -8.83
N GLY A 60 18.55 -10.88 -7.88
CA GLY A 60 19.14 -9.55 -8.16
C GLY A 60 18.16 -8.38 -8.00
N TYR A 61 17.05 -8.58 -7.28
CA TYR A 61 16.23 -7.47 -6.82
C TYR A 61 16.94 -6.71 -5.69
N ASP A 62 17.70 -5.67 -6.07
CA ASP A 62 18.58 -4.90 -5.16
C ASP A 62 18.13 -3.43 -4.99
N ARG A 63 16.83 -3.16 -5.15
CA ARG A 63 16.31 -1.80 -4.88
C ARG A 63 16.49 -1.48 -3.39
N GLU A 64 17.12 -0.35 -3.10
CA GLU A 64 17.21 0.28 -1.77
C GLU A 64 17.27 1.81 -1.96
N PRO A 65 16.19 2.56 -1.66
CA PRO A 65 16.18 4.00 -1.75
C PRO A 65 16.95 4.63 -0.58
N GLY A 66 18.28 4.60 -0.66
CA GLY A 66 19.19 5.36 0.22
C GLY A 66 19.39 4.83 1.64
N GLU A 67 18.47 4.03 2.17
CA GLU A 67 18.63 3.35 3.45
C GLU A 67 19.43 2.05 3.35
N ALA A 68 20.03 1.65 4.47
CA ALA A 68 20.70 0.37 4.55
C ALA A 68 19.68 -0.76 4.59
N MET A 69 19.96 -1.82 3.83
CA MET A 69 19.18 -3.05 3.82
C MET A 69 18.88 -3.56 5.23
N HIS A 70 17.63 -3.95 5.51
CA HIS A 70 17.25 -4.45 6.84
C HIS A 70 18.09 -5.68 7.25
N PRO A 71 18.48 -5.83 8.54
CA PRO A 71 19.35 -6.93 8.98
C PRO A 71 18.85 -8.33 8.63
N VAL A 72 17.54 -8.57 8.68
CA VAL A 72 16.94 -9.86 8.26
C VAL A 72 17.19 -10.14 6.79
N ARG A 73 17.03 -9.14 5.91
CA ARG A 73 17.32 -9.27 4.48
C ARG A 73 18.80 -9.55 4.24
N GLN A 74 19.70 -8.92 5.01
CA GLN A 74 21.14 -9.20 4.94
C GLN A 74 21.46 -10.64 5.36
N ALA A 75 20.91 -11.10 6.49
CA ALA A 75 21.14 -12.45 7.01
C ALA A 75 20.65 -13.54 6.04
N VAL A 76 19.46 -13.38 5.47
CA VAL A 76 18.92 -14.30 4.45
C VAL A 76 19.83 -14.37 3.22
N ARG A 77 20.37 -13.24 2.77
CA ARG A 77 21.31 -13.22 1.62
C ARG A 77 22.63 -13.88 1.94
N GLU A 78 23.15 -13.67 3.14
CA GLU A 78 24.38 -14.32 3.60
C GLU A 78 24.21 -15.84 3.67
N ALA A 79 23.08 -16.31 4.22
CA ALA A 79 22.76 -17.74 4.31
C ALA A 79 22.68 -18.42 2.93
N LEU A 80 22.31 -17.69 1.89
CA LEU A 80 22.14 -18.20 0.53
C LEU A 80 23.29 -17.82 -0.42
N ALA A 81 24.38 -17.25 0.09
CA ALA A 81 25.48 -16.72 -0.73
C ALA A 81 26.18 -17.79 -1.60
N ASP A 82 26.21 -19.04 -1.12
CA ASP A 82 26.87 -20.17 -1.79
C ASP A 82 25.90 -21.06 -2.60
N VAL A 83 24.61 -20.72 -2.65
CA VAL A 83 23.59 -21.46 -3.43
C VAL A 83 23.76 -21.18 -4.92
N ASP A 84 23.53 -22.19 -5.77
CA ASP A 84 23.63 -22.04 -7.23
C ASP A 84 22.63 -20.97 -7.72
N PRO A 85 23.09 -19.87 -8.37
CA PRO A 85 22.20 -18.81 -8.85
C PRO A 85 21.10 -19.31 -9.82
N GLU A 86 21.30 -20.45 -10.48
CA GLU A 86 20.30 -21.02 -11.37
C GLU A 86 19.06 -21.56 -10.63
N GLU A 87 19.14 -21.81 -9.31
CA GLU A 87 17.96 -22.11 -8.48
C GLU A 87 16.98 -20.93 -8.41
N PHE A 88 17.43 -19.71 -8.66
CA PHE A 88 16.62 -18.49 -8.62
C PHE A 88 16.26 -17.95 -10.02
N ALA A 89 16.54 -18.70 -11.08
CA ALA A 89 16.37 -18.23 -12.46
C ALA A 89 14.92 -17.84 -12.81
N GLU A 90 13.93 -18.60 -12.32
CA GLU A 90 12.50 -18.29 -12.48
C GLU A 90 12.15 -16.91 -11.91
N PHE A 91 12.68 -16.56 -10.74
CA PHE A 91 12.43 -15.26 -10.10
C PHE A 91 13.01 -14.09 -10.89
N ARG A 92 14.12 -14.28 -11.63
CA ARG A 92 14.62 -13.28 -12.58
C ARG A 92 13.61 -13.00 -13.69
N THR A 93 12.94 -14.04 -14.19
CA THR A 93 11.88 -13.92 -15.19
C THR A 93 10.67 -13.20 -14.61
N PHE A 94 10.26 -13.54 -13.39
CA PHE A 94 9.11 -12.90 -12.74
C PHE A 94 9.35 -11.40 -12.51
N LEU A 95 10.54 -11.00 -12.07
CA LEU A 95 10.92 -9.60 -11.93
C LEU A 95 10.77 -8.78 -13.22
N GLY A 96 10.94 -9.43 -14.39
CA GLY A 96 10.73 -8.79 -15.69
C GLY A 96 9.27 -8.74 -16.15
N SER A 97 8.37 -9.51 -15.51
CA SER A 97 6.96 -9.65 -15.90
C SER A 97 6.01 -8.66 -15.22
N GLY A 98 6.47 -7.99 -14.15
CA GLY A 98 5.73 -7.00 -13.39
C GLY A 98 6.55 -6.51 -12.20
N GLY A 99 6.24 -5.33 -11.67
CA GLY A 99 6.89 -4.83 -10.47
C GLY A 99 6.63 -5.74 -9.25
N ALA A 100 7.48 -5.63 -8.23
CA ALA A 100 7.39 -6.41 -6.99
C ALA A 100 5.99 -6.36 -6.32
N GLY A 101 5.32 -5.20 -6.34
CA GLY A 101 3.97 -5.05 -5.80
C GLY A 101 2.91 -5.86 -6.56
N ASN A 102 2.96 -5.84 -7.90
CA ASN A 102 2.05 -6.65 -8.73
C ASN A 102 2.28 -8.15 -8.51
N LEU A 103 3.55 -8.59 -8.40
CA LEU A 103 3.85 -9.98 -8.06
C LEU A 103 3.33 -10.34 -6.67
N ALA A 104 3.50 -9.48 -5.67
CA ALA A 104 2.96 -9.70 -4.34
C ALA A 104 1.43 -9.86 -4.35
N ALA A 105 0.72 -8.98 -5.06
CA ALA A 105 -0.73 -9.07 -5.23
C ALA A 105 -1.16 -10.41 -5.86
N MET A 106 -0.47 -10.84 -6.92
CA MET A 106 -0.71 -12.14 -7.57
C MET A 106 -0.47 -13.32 -6.60
N VAL A 107 0.58 -13.25 -5.78
CA VAL A 107 0.88 -14.29 -4.77
C VAL A 107 -0.20 -14.33 -3.69
N LEU A 108 -0.63 -13.18 -3.19
CA LEU A 108 -1.65 -13.10 -2.15
C LEU A 108 -3.01 -13.61 -2.62
N ARG A 109 -3.41 -13.25 -3.85
CA ARG A 109 -4.67 -13.66 -4.48
C ARG A 109 -4.70 -15.13 -4.86
N ASP A 110 -3.70 -15.57 -5.62
CA ASP A 110 -3.84 -16.80 -6.41
C ASP A 110 -3.10 -18.00 -5.81
N ILE A 111 -2.28 -17.80 -4.77
CA ILE A 111 -1.40 -18.84 -4.23
C ILE A 111 -1.68 -19.05 -2.74
N GLY A 112 -2.03 -20.28 -2.40
CA GLY A 112 -2.25 -20.72 -1.03
C GLY A 112 -0.95 -20.79 -0.20
N GLY A 113 -1.10 -21.00 1.10
CA GLY A 113 0.02 -21.05 2.03
C GLY A 113 0.96 -22.26 1.85
N PRO A 114 2.14 -22.21 2.49
CA PRO A 114 3.03 -23.36 2.58
C PRO A 114 2.44 -24.51 3.43
N PRO A 115 2.98 -25.74 3.28
CA PRO A 115 4.02 -26.14 2.33
C PRO A 115 3.49 -26.40 0.91
N GLU A 116 2.18 -26.43 0.71
CA GLU A 116 1.59 -26.81 -0.58
C GLU A 116 1.83 -25.75 -1.65
N MET A 117 1.79 -24.46 -1.30
CA MET A 117 1.88 -23.29 -2.18
C MET A 117 0.99 -23.45 -3.43
N GLY A 118 -0.21 -24.04 -3.24
CA GLY A 118 -1.07 -24.46 -4.34
C GLY A 118 -1.81 -23.29 -4.98
N THR A 119 -2.16 -23.43 -6.25
CA THR A 119 -3.03 -22.48 -6.96
C THR A 119 -4.15 -23.22 -7.69
N SER A 120 -5.33 -22.62 -7.75
CA SER A 120 -6.44 -23.07 -8.58
C SER A 120 -6.42 -22.43 -9.98
N SER A 121 -5.64 -21.36 -10.16
CA SER A 121 -5.52 -20.65 -11.43
C SER A 121 -4.65 -21.44 -12.40
N THR A 122 -5.14 -21.59 -13.63
CA THR A 122 -4.39 -22.18 -14.75
C THR A 122 -3.95 -21.12 -15.77
N MET A 123 -4.08 -19.84 -15.42
CA MET A 123 -3.93 -18.72 -16.34
C MET A 123 -2.60 -17.99 -16.12
N GLY A 124 -1.97 -17.58 -17.23
CA GLY A 124 -0.77 -16.75 -17.21
C GLY A 124 0.42 -17.42 -16.51
N ILE A 125 1.19 -16.63 -15.77
CA ILE A 125 2.42 -17.04 -15.08
C ILE A 125 2.16 -17.63 -13.68
N ILE A 126 0.91 -17.64 -13.20
CA ILE A 126 0.58 -18.05 -11.83
C ILE A 126 1.01 -19.49 -11.50
N PRO A 127 0.78 -20.50 -12.37
CA PRO A 127 1.25 -21.86 -12.11
C PRO A 127 2.78 -21.95 -11.95
N ASP A 128 3.52 -21.15 -12.72
CA ASP A 128 4.98 -21.13 -12.68
C ASP A 128 5.47 -20.46 -11.39
N ILE A 129 4.84 -19.36 -10.97
CA ILE A 129 5.12 -18.71 -9.67
C ILE A 129 4.84 -19.70 -8.53
N SER A 130 3.67 -20.36 -8.52
CA SER A 130 3.31 -21.36 -7.51
C SER A 130 4.33 -22.50 -7.42
N ALA A 131 4.76 -23.05 -8.57
CA ALA A 131 5.76 -24.10 -8.63
C ALA A 131 7.13 -23.63 -8.11
N ALA A 132 7.57 -22.42 -8.48
CA ALA A 132 8.83 -21.84 -8.04
C ALA A 132 8.84 -21.55 -6.53
N LEU A 133 7.76 -20.95 -5.99
CA LEU A 133 7.60 -20.72 -4.55
C LEU A 133 7.61 -22.02 -3.77
N LYS A 134 6.91 -23.06 -4.26
CA LYS A 134 6.90 -24.37 -3.63
C LYS A 134 8.30 -25.01 -3.57
N ALA A 135 9.03 -24.96 -4.68
CA ALA A 135 10.38 -25.49 -4.77
C ALA A 135 11.32 -24.76 -3.81
N LEU A 136 11.26 -23.42 -3.80
CA LEU A 136 12.07 -22.58 -2.94
C LEU A 136 11.73 -22.76 -1.46
N TRP A 137 10.45 -22.91 -1.12
CA TRP A 137 10.00 -23.23 0.24
C TRP A 137 10.62 -24.53 0.74
N ALA A 138 10.54 -25.59 -0.06
CA ALA A 138 11.04 -26.90 0.31
C ALA A 138 12.57 -26.97 0.39
N ALA A 139 13.28 -26.15 -0.41
CA ALA A 139 14.73 -26.16 -0.47
C ALA A 139 15.38 -25.29 0.62
N HIS A 140 14.85 -24.09 0.85
CA HIS A 140 15.52 -23.06 1.65
C HIS A 140 14.58 -22.23 2.52
N ALA A 141 13.41 -21.82 2.01
CA ALA A 141 12.63 -20.76 2.67
C ALA A 141 11.91 -21.23 3.94
N ALA A 142 11.59 -22.52 4.10
CA ALA A 142 10.96 -23.02 5.31
C ALA A 142 11.83 -22.80 6.57
N ASP A 143 13.11 -23.18 6.49
CA ASP A 143 14.05 -23.05 7.61
C ASP A 143 14.36 -21.57 7.91
N LEU A 144 14.52 -20.75 6.86
CA LEU A 144 14.77 -19.32 6.98
C LEU A 144 13.54 -18.56 7.51
N TRP A 145 12.33 -19.00 7.17
CA TRP A 145 11.11 -18.47 7.79
C TRP A 145 11.06 -18.82 9.27
N GLU A 146 11.30 -20.08 9.65
CA GLU A 146 11.32 -20.48 11.06
C GLU A 146 12.34 -19.67 11.89
N GLU A 147 13.50 -19.34 11.31
CA GLU A 147 14.52 -18.52 11.96
C GLU A 147 14.10 -17.05 12.14
N HIS A 148 13.36 -16.49 11.18
CA HIS A 148 13.08 -15.04 11.12
C HIS A 148 11.60 -14.66 11.31
N GLU A 149 10.71 -15.62 11.52
CA GLU A 149 9.27 -15.40 11.76
C GLU A 149 9.06 -14.46 12.95
N ALA A 150 9.76 -14.70 14.06
CA ALA A 150 9.66 -13.87 15.25
C ALA A 150 10.00 -12.39 15.00
N ALA A 151 10.96 -12.10 14.12
CA ALA A 151 11.32 -10.72 13.76
C ALA A 151 10.22 -10.05 12.91
N HIS A 152 9.57 -10.80 12.03
CA HIS A 152 8.43 -10.29 11.27
C HIS A 152 7.22 -10.02 12.17
N GLU A 153 6.94 -10.91 13.13
CA GLU A 153 5.84 -10.75 14.08
C GLU A 153 6.07 -9.61 15.08
N GLU A 154 7.32 -9.41 15.53
CA GLU A 154 7.68 -8.26 16.38
C GLU A 154 7.43 -6.94 15.63
N TYR A 155 7.92 -6.84 14.39
CA TYR A 155 7.70 -5.66 13.56
C TYR A 155 6.22 -5.47 13.20
N ALA A 156 5.46 -6.55 12.96
CA ALA A 156 4.01 -6.49 12.76
C ALA A 156 3.29 -5.90 13.98
N ALA A 157 3.67 -6.31 15.18
CA ALA A 157 3.10 -5.80 16.42
C ALA A 157 3.38 -4.29 16.62
N GLU A 158 4.56 -3.82 16.20
CA GLU A 158 4.90 -2.39 16.22
C GLU A 158 4.05 -1.57 15.25
N LEU A 159 3.78 -2.10 14.05
CA LEU A 159 2.99 -1.42 13.03
C LEU A 159 1.49 -1.39 13.34
N LEU A 160 0.97 -2.40 14.04
CA LEU A 160 -0.48 -2.61 14.19
C LEU A 160 -1.21 -1.39 14.77
N GLY A 161 -0.69 -0.80 15.84
CA GLY A 161 -1.33 0.34 16.50
C GLY A 161 -1.42 1.56 15.57
N PRO A 162 -0.28 2.09 15.10
CA PRO A 162 -0.24 3.22 14.18
C PRO A 162 -1.00 2.97 12.86
N ALA A 163 -0.96 1.74 12.31
CA ALA A 163 -1.70 1.40 11.11
C ALA A 163 -3.22 1.41 11.34
N THR A 164 -3.67 0.87 12.48
CA THR A 164 -5.07 0.91 12.87
C THR A 164 -5.55 2.35 13.02
N GLU A 165 -4.77 3.21 13.67
CA GLU A 165 -5.09 4.63 13.82
C GLU A 165 -5.19 5.34 12.47
N ALA A 166 -4.22 5.14 11.57
CA ALA A 166 -4.22 5.75 10.24
C ALA A 166 -5.45 5.38 9.40
N VAL A 167 -5.78 4.08 9.31
CA VAL A 167 -6.95 3.59 8.56
C VAL A 167 -8.25 4.16 9.14
N ARG A 168 -8.38 4.16 10.47
CA ARG A 168 -9.59 4.65 11.14
C ARG A 168 -9.75 6.16 11.02
N SER A 169 -8.66 6.91 11.13
CA SER A 169 -8.65 8.36 10.93
C SER A 169 -9.09 8.71 9.52
N PHE A 170 -8.62 7.98 8.51
CA PHE A 170 -9.07 8.19 7.14
C PHE A 170 -10.54 7.83 6.92
N LEU A 171 -11.02 6.70 7.45
CA LEU A 171 -12.44 6.33 7.36
C LEU A 171 -13.34 7.34 8.04
N ALA A 172 -12.94 7.84 9.22
CA ALA A 172 -13.65 8.90 9.92
C ALA A 172 -13.65 10.20 9.10
N TYR A 173 -12.52 10.54 8.48
CA TYR A 173 -12.44 11.69 7.58
C TYR A 173 -13.36 11.52 6.38
N ALA A 174 -13.36 10.35 5.73
CA ALA A 174 -14.16 10.05 4.53
C ALA A 174 -15.67 10.06 4.80
N GLY A 175 -16.11 9.77 6.04
CA GLY A 175 -17.50 9.88 6.45
C GLY A 175 -18.44 8.84 5.83
N GLU A 176 -17.87 7.75 5.29
CA GLU A 176 -18.63 6.62 4.74
C GLU A 176 -19.43 5.91 5.85
N GLU A 177 -20.66 5.50 5.53
CA GLU A 177 -21.55 4.85 6.51
C GLU A 177 -21.20 3.39 6.76
N GLU A 178 -20.60 2.74 5.78
CA GLU A 178 -20.14 1.37 5.80
C GLU A 178 -18.67 1.33 5.38
N SER A 179 -17.89 0.43 5.97
CA SER A 179 -16.53 0.21 5.52
C SER A 179 -16.56 -0.42 4.11
N PRO A 180 -15.73 0.04 3.17
CA PRO A 180 -15.65 -0.57 1.82
C PRO A 180 -15.07 -1.99 1.85
N VAL A 181 -14.50 -2.40 2.99
CA VAL A 181 -13.90 -3.72 3.21
C VAL A 181 -14.32 -4.29 4.56
N SER A 182 -14.33 -5.62 4.66
CA SER A 182 -14.59 -6.37 5.88
C SER A 182 -13.39 -6.40 6.83
N ALA A 183 -12.16 -6.28 6.33
CA ALA A 183 -10.93 -6.22 7.12
C ALA A 183 -9.75 -5.59 6.37
N VAL A 184 -8.73 -5.17 7.13
CA VAL A 184 -7.41 -4.77 6.62
C VAL A 184 -6.31 -5.64 7.24
N HIS A 185 -5.50 -6.27 6.39
CA HIS A 185 -4.32 -7.05 6.78
C HIS A 185 -3.04 -6.35 6.37
N ILE A 186 -2.27 -5.89 7.35
CA ILE A 186 -0.94 -5.36 7.15
C ILE A 186 0.05 -6.52 7.11
N ILE A 187 0.75 -6.67 5.99
CA ILE A 187 1.79 -7.69 5.82
C ILE A 187 3.13 -6.97 5.82
N PRO A 188 3.86 -6.92 6.94
CA PRO A 188 5.26 -6.52 6.88
C PRO A 188 6.10 -7.57 6.19
N ASN A 189 7.05 -7.11 5.38
CA ASN A 189 8.07 -7.96 4.81
C ASN A 189 9.45 -7.31 4.93
N LEU A 190 10.25 -7.84 5.85
CA LEU A 190 11.59 -7.32 6.14
C LEU A 190 12.59 -7.60 5.01
N LEU A 191 12.18 -8.36 3.99
CA LEU A 191 12.96 -8.68 2.79
C LEU A 191 12.66 -7.71 1.64
N ALA A 192 11.70 -6.81 1.80
CA ALA A 192 11.44 -5.72 0.85
C ALA A 192 12.42 -4.55 1.07
N PRO A 193 12.56 -3.63 0.09
CA PRO A 193 13.32 -2.40 0.25
C PRO A 193 12.72 -1.50 1.32
N SER A 194 13.55 -0.66 1.93
CA SER A 194 13.05 0.40 2.80
C SER A 194 12.02 1.26 2.08
N GLY A 195 10.91 1.55 2.75
CA GLY A 195 9.83 2.36 2.19
C GLY A 195 9.07 1.73 1.03
N PHE A 196 9.13 0.41 0.88
CA PHE A 196 8.25 -0.31 -0.03
C PHE A 196 6.81 -0.30 0.50
N ALA A 197 5.84 -0.01 -0.37
CA ALA A 197 4.42 -0.15 -0.07
C ALA A 197 3.69 -0.70 -1.31
N SER A 198 2.71 -1.57 -1.09
CA SER A 198 1.82 -2.07 -2.14
C SER A 198 0.49 -2.49 -1.54
N VAL A 199 -0.60 -2.29 -2.29
CA VAL A 199 -1.95 -2.71 -1.89
C VAL A 199 -2.46 -3.79 -2.82
N TYR A 200 -3.26 -4.68 -2.25
CA TYR A 200 -4.08 -5.63 -2.98
C TYR A 200 -5.45 -5.70 -2.31
N HIS A 201 -6.53 -5.65 -3.09
CA HIS A 201 -7.89 -5.88 -2.63
C HIS A 201 -8.36 -7.25 -3.12
N ASP A 202 -8.87 -8.05 -2.19
CA ASP A 202 -9.54 -9.31 -2.48
C ASP A 202 -11.05 -9.08 -2.58
N ASP A 203 -11.55 -9.01 -3.81
CA ASP A 203 -12.97 -8.76 -4.09
C ASP A 203 -13.90 -9.90 -3.62
N ASP A 204 -13.39 -11.13 -3.44
CA ASP A 204 -14.21 -12.27 -3.04
C ASP A 204 -14.40 -12.32 -1.51
N GLU A 205 -13.40 -11.88 -0.75
CA GLU A 205 -13.44 -11.82 0.71
C GLU A 205 -13.75 -10.41 1.27
N ASP A 206 -13.81 -9.39 0.40
CA ASP A 206 -13.88 -7.97 0.74
C ASP A 206 -12.75 -7.56 1.70
N VAL A 207 -11.51 -7.95 1.41
CA VAL A 207 -10.37 -7.75 2.31
C VAL A 207 -9.26 -6.96 1.65
N LEU A 208 -8.73 -5.96 2.36
CA LEU A 208 -7.58 -5.19 1.90
C LEU A 208 -6.27 -5.71 2.50
N TYR A 209 -5.32 -6.07 1.66
CA TYR A 209 -3.96 -6.40 2.04
C TYR A 209 -3.04 -5.22 1.75
N VAL A 210 -2.27 -4.78 2.76
CA VAL A 210 -1.25 -3.74 2.62
C VAL A 210 0.11 -4.33 2.95
N LEU A 211 0.94 -4.48 1.93
CA LEU A 211 2.30 -4.97 2.06
C LEU A 211 3.26 -3.81 2.30
N LEU A 212 4.02 -3.88 3.40
CA LEU A 212 4.97 -2.84 3.82
C LEU A 212 6.39 -3.40 3.93
N GLY A 213 7.36 -2.62 3.46
CA GLY A 213 8.78 -2.87 3.72
C GLY A 213 9.23 -2.43 5.11
N PRO A 214 10.50 -2.65 5.44
CA PRO A 214 11.10 -2.13 6.67
C PRO A 214 11.15 -0.60 6.67
N GLY A 215 11.10 0.01 7.86
CA GLY A 215 11.16 1.45 8.08
C GLY A 215 10.22 1.90 9.20
N ASP A 216 10.19 3.19 9.50
CA ASP A 216 9.10 3.73 10.31
C ASP A 216 7.79 3.60 9.52
N LEU A 217 6.67 3.24 10.18
CA LEU A 217 5.37 3.36 9.51
C LEU A 217 5.24 4.80 9.06
N ARG A 218 4.97 4.99 7.77
CA ARG A 218 4.63 6.26 7.18
C ARG A 218 3.11 6.31 7.04
N PRO A 219 2.38 6.91 8.01
CA PRO A 219 0.92 6.84 8.03
C PRO A 219 0.30 7.47 6.79
N ASP A 220 0.96 8.47 6.21
CA ASP A 220 0.59 9.08 4.95
C ASP A 220 0.57 8.04 3.81
N GLU A 221 1.53 7.11 3.75
CA GLU A 221 1.54 6.09 2.70
C GLU A 221 0.40 5.10 2.84
N LEU A 222 0.16 4.63 4.06
CA LEU A 222 -0.97 3.74 4.33
C LEU A 222 -2.30 4.43 4.01
N VAL A 223 -2.46 5.69 4.39
CA VAL A 223 -3.65 6.48 4.04
C VAL A 223 -3.75 6.69 2.53
N ARG A 224 -2.65 6.99 1.83
CA ARG A 224 -2.67 7.14 0.36
C ARG A 224 -3.15 5.85 -0.31
N GLU A 225 -2.55 4.74 0.08
CA GLU A 225 -2.85 3.41 -0.43
C GLU A 225 -4.30 3.00 -0.17
N PHE A 226 -4.82 3.28 1.03
CA PHE A 226 -6.23 3.04 1.36
C PHE A 226 -7.19 4.00 0.63
N ALA A 227 -6.83 5.29 0.53
CA ALA A 227 -7.61 6.29 -0.18
C ALA A 227 -7.72 5.97 -1.67
N ARG A 228 -6.62 5.53 -2.29
CA ARG A 228 -6.58 5.07 -3.68
C ARG A 228 -7.59 3.95 -3.90
N PHE A 229 -7.55 2.94 -3.05
CA PHE A 229 -8.53 1.85 -3.09
C PHE A 229 -9.97 2.37 -2.98
N LEU A 230 -10.26 3.21 -1.97
CA LEU A 230 -11.61 3.72 -1.72
C LEU A 230 -12.17 4.46 -2.94
N ILE A 231 -11.39 5.34 -3.57
CA ILE A 231 -11.90 6.22 -4.63
C ILE A 231 -11.81 5.63 -6.05
N ALA A 232 -11.05 4.54 -6.26
CA ALA A 232 -10.65 4.08 -7.59
C ALA A 232 -11.85 3.85 -8.54
N ASP A 233 -12.89 3.15 -8.07
CA ASP A 233 -14.04 2.82 -8.91
C ASP A 233 -14.90 4.04 -9.21
N THR A 234 -15.23 4.84 -8.21
CA THR A 234 -16.00 6.08 -8.42
C THR A 234 -15.24 7.06 -9.32
N LEU A 235 -13.93 7.20 -9.14
CA LEU A 235 -13.12 8.07 -9.98
C LEU A 235 -13.08 7.58 -11.44
N ARG A 236 -13.02 6.26 -11.65
CA ARG A 236 -13.10 5.63 -12.98
C ARG A 236 -14.46 5.85 -13.63
N GLU A 237 -15.56 5.76 -12.87
CA GLU A 237 -16.90 6.04 -13.37
C GLU A 237 -17.03 7.51 -13.80
N ILE A 238 -16.58 8.46 -12.98
CA ILE A 238 -16.57 9.88 -13.34
C ILE A 238 -15.67 10.14 -14.57
N GLU A 239 -14.51 9.49 -14.68
CA GLU A 239 -13.66 9.60 -15.88
C GLU A 239 -14.39 9.13 -17.14
N LEU A 240 -15.19 8.06 -17.05
CA LEU A 240 -15.95 7.54 -18.19
C LEU A 240 -17.14 8.43 -18.56
N ASP A 241 -17.83 9.00 -17.57
CA ASP A 241 -19.06 9.77 -17.78
C ASP A 241 -18.80 11.23 -18.16
N VAL A 242 -17.92 11.91 -17.41
CA VAL A 242 -17.64 13.35 -17.56
C VAL A 242 -16.37 13.60 -18.36
N GLY A 243 -15.38 12.71 -18.22
CA GLY A 243 -14.09 12.80 -18.90
C GLY A 243 -13.12 13.78 -18.24
N PHE A 244 -11.84 13.40 -18.17
CA PHE A 244 -10.78 14.23 -17.59
C PHE A 244 -10.06 15.13 -18.59
N THR A 245 -10.69 15.44 -19.72
CA THR A 245 -10.07 16.24 -20.78
C THR A 245 -9.67 17.64 -20.30
N ARG A 246 -10.42 18.23 -19.35
CA ARG A 246 -10.13 19.55 -18.80
C ARG A 246 -8.78 19.63 -18.08
N PHE A 247 -8.33 18.54 -17.45
CA PHE A 247 -7.08 18.48 -16.69
C PHE A 247 -5.83 18.24 -17.57
N ARG A 248 -6.05 17.86 -18.84
CA ARG A 248 -4.98 17.49 -19.78
C ARG A 248 -3.89 18.55 -19.96
N PRO A 249 -4.17 19.86 -20.05
CA PRO A 249 -3.12 20.85 -20.24
C PRO A 249 -2.04 20.84 -19.15
N VAL A 250 -2.44 20.68 -17.89
CA VAL A 250 -1.51 20.58 -16.75
C VAL A 250 -0.77 19.25 -16.77
N HIS A 251 -1.47 18.13 -17.06
CA HIS A 251 -0.84 16.82 -17.21
C HIS A 251 0.21 16.80 -18.33
N ASP A 252 -0.06 17.46 -19.45
CA ASP A 252 0.87 17.54 -20.58
C ASP A 252 2.18 18.27 -20.21
N VAL A 253 2.13 19.21 -19.26
CA VAL A 253 3.34 19.83 -18.68
C VAL A 253 4.01 18.87 -17.70
N ALA A 254 3.24 18.28 -16.77
CA ALA A 254 3.76 17.37 -15.75
C ALA A 254 4.45 16.13 -16.33
N LYS A 255 3.89 15.52 -17.39
CA LYS A 255 4.48 14.36 -18.07
C LYS A 255 5.83 14.65 -18.74
N GLY A 256 6.23 15.92 -18.85
CA GLY A 256 7.58 16.28 -19.26
C GLY A 256 8.65 15.86 -18.23
N LEU A 257 8.24 15.61 -16.97
CA LEU A 257 9.08 15.10 -15.90
C LEU A 257 9.18 13.57 -15.98
N GLU A 258 10.39 13.02 -15.83
CA GLU A 258 10.65 11.59 -15.96
C GLU A 258 9.81 10.75 -14.99
N LEU A 259 9.69 11.20 -13.74
CA LEU A 259 8.89 10.52 -12.72
C LEU A 259 7.42 10.39 -13.13
N ILE A 260 6.80 11.51 -13.52
CA ILE A 260 5.39 11.54 -13.93
C ILE A 260 5.18 10.72 -15.21
N SER A 261 6.07 10.85 -16.20
CA SER A 261 5.96 10.08 -17.45
C SER A 261 6.02 8.56 -17.21
N ARG A 262 6.74 8.13 -16.17
CA ARG A 262 6.94 6.71 -15.87
C ARG A 262 5.83 6.15 -15.00
N GLU A 263 5.49 6.84 -13.92
CA GLU A 263 4.58 6.34 -12.89
C GLU A 263 3.11 6.71 -13.15
N HIS A 264 2.84 7.86 -13.78
CA HIS A 264 1.47 8.37 -14.01
C HIS A 264 1.25 8.82 -15.48
N PRO A 265 1.40 7.91 -16.46
CA PRO A 265 1.35 8.26 -17.89
C PRO A 265 -0.06 8.65 -18.38
N SER A 266 -1.12 8.26 -17.67
CA SER A 266 -2.51 8.61 -18.00
C SER A 266 -2.98 9.85 -17.21
N VAL A 267 -3.96 10.56 -17.75
CA VAL A 267 -4.56 11.71 -17.06
C VAL A 267 -5.29 11.27 -15.79
N GLY A 268 -6.08 10.18 -15.86
CA GLY A 268 -6.77 9.60 -14.70
C GLY A 268 -5.81 9.20 -13.57
N GLY A 269 -4.77 8.44 -13.87
CA GLY A 269 -3.80 8.02 -12.86
C GLY A 269 -3.00 9.18 -12.24
N TYR A 270 -2.82 10.28 -12.97
CA TYR A 270 -2.21 11.50 -12.44
C TYR A 270 -3.15 12.30 -11.53
N ILE A 271 -4.43 12.41 -11.89
CA ILE A 271 -5.45 13.04 -11.05
C ILE A 271 -5.64 12.26 -9.75
N GLU A 272 -5.76 10.93 -9.87
CA GLU A 272 -5.84 10.01 -8.73
C GLU A 272 -4.68 10.24 -7.76
N GLU A 273 -3.43 10.20 -8.22
CA GLU A 273 -2.27 10.43 -7.35
C GLU A 273 -2.32 11.82 -6.70
N CYS A 274 -2.67 12.87 -7.44
CA CYS A 274 -2.75 14.22 -6.89
C CYS A 274 -3.80 14.34 -5.79
N LEU A 275 -4.97 13.74 -5.99
CA LEU A 275 -6.09 13.75 -5.05
C LEU A 275 -5.78 12.88 -3.81
N VAL A 276 -5.28 11.67 -4.02
CA VAL A 276 -4.86 10.76 -2.94
C VAL A 276 -3.78 11.41 -2.06
N ARG A 277 -2.82 12.12 -2.66
CA ARG A 277 -1.83 12.90 -1.92
C ARG A 277 -2.48 14.00 -1.07
N ALA A 278 -3.44 14.74 -1.64
CA ALA A 278 -4.13 15.81 -0.91
C ALA A 278 -4.95 15.27 0.27
N LEU A 279 -5.65 14.15 0.08
CA LEU A 279 -6.39 13.44 1.12
C LEU A 279 -5.48 12.98 2.27
N ALA A 280 -4.33 12.38 1.93
CA ALA A 280 -3.36 11.93 2.92
C ALA A 280 -2.80 13.10 3.74
N ILE A 281 -2.40 14.19 3.09
CA ILE A 281 -1.93 15.40 3.78
C ILE A 281 -3.02 15.95 4.70
N ARG A 282 -4.27 16.00 4.24
CA ARG A 282 -5.39 16.51 5.04
C ARG A 282 -5.73 15.65 6.25
N THR A 283 -5.51 14.34 6.14
CA THR A 283 -5.83 13.37 7.19
C THR A 283 -4.72 13.21 8.21
N VAL A 284 -3.46 13.26 7.77
CA VAL A 284 -2.30 12.89 8.60
C VAL A 284 -1.57 14.10 9.18
N CYS A 285 -1.48 15.21 8.45
CA CYS A 285 -0.79 16.40 8.94
C CYS A 285 -1.66 17.14 9.95
N ALA A 286 -1.22 17.15 11.22
CA ALA A 286 -1.93 17.85 12.29
C ALA A 286 -1.70 19.37 12.24
N GLU A 287 -0.54 19.80 11.74
CA GLU A 287 -0.11 21.20 11.74
C GLU A 287 -0.10 21.77 10.32
N GLU A 288 -0.62 23.00 10.16
CA GLU A 288 -0.68 23.69 8.86
C GLU A 288 0.71 23.88 8.22
N ALA A 289 1.75 24.08 9.04
CA ALA A 289 3.12 24.23 8.54
C ALA A 289 3.68 22.93 7.94
N GLU A 290 3.32 21.78 8.53
CA GLU A 290 3.68 20.46 8.02
C GLU A 290 2.93 20.19 6.71
N ALA A 291 1.61 20.43 6.70
CA ALA A 291 0.80 20.30 5.49
C ALA A 291 1.36 21.14 4.34
N ARG A 292 1.74 22.40 4.60
CA ARG A 292 2.36 23.28 3.59
C ARG A 292 3.66 22.70 3.04
N ALA A 293 4.53 22.16 3.90
CA ALA A 293 5.79 21.57 3.46
C ALA A 293 5.57 20.34 2.57
N GLU A 294 4.61 19.47 2.92
CA GLU A 294 4.25 18.30 2.11
C GLU A 294 3.62 18.69 0.76
N LEU A 295 2.78 19.72 0.73
CA LEU A 295 2.20 20.26 -0.51
C LEU A 295 3.29 20.83 -1.43
N GLU A 296 4.27 21.56 -0.88
CA GLU A 296 5.41 22.06 -1.63
C GLU A 296 6.28 20.93 -2.18
N ALA A 297 6.52 19.88 -1.38
CA ALA A 297 7.25 18.70 -1.81
C ALA A 297 6.54 17.95 -2.95
N ALA A 298 5.22 17.74 -2.84
CA ALA A 298 4.42 17.12 -3.89
C ALA A 298 4.43 17.96 -5.18
N HIS A 299 4.27 19.28 -5.06
CA HIS A 299 4.33 20.20 -6.19
C HIS A 299 5.70 20.16 -6.88
N ALA A 300 6.80 20.12 -6.12
CA ALA A 300 8.16 20.01 -6.65
C ALA A 300 8.41 18.68 -7.40
N GLN A 301 7.67 17.63 -7.07
CA GLN A 301 7.70 16.34 -7.79
C GLN A 301 6.84 16.33 -9.06
N GLY A 302 6.12 17.42 -9.34
CA GLY A 302 5.25 17.56 -10.50
C GLY A 302 3.80 17.20 -10.26
N LEU A 303 3.36 16.99 -9.01
CA LEU A 303 1.97 16.74 -8.64
C LEU A 303 1.21 18.06 -8.48
N TYR A 304 1.08 18.80 -9.58
CA TYR A 304 0.63 20.19 -9.57
C TYR A 304 -0.82 20.41 -9.12
N PHE A 305 -1.67 19.38 -9.18
CA PHE A 305 -3.05 19.49 -8.70
C PHE A 305 -3.20 19.23 -7.19
N THR A 306 -2.19 18.68 -6.50
CA THR A 306 -2.29 18.36 -5.07
C THR A 306 -2.68 19.57 -4.22
N PRO A 307 -2.08 20.77 -4.36
CA PRO A 307 -2.52 21.95 -3.62
C PRO A 307 -3.96 22.36 -3.89
N ALA A 308 -4.40 22.31 -5.15
CA ALA A 308 -5.76 22.69 -5.52
C ALA A 308 -6.82 21.71 -4.97
N PHE A 309 -6.52 20.40 -4.97
CA PHE A 309 -7.37 19.41 -4.32
C PHE A 309 -7.41 19.62 -2.80
N TYR A 310 -6.27 19.90 -2.18
CA TYR A 310 -6.20 20.17 -0.74
C TYR A 310 -7.08 21.35 -0.34
N GLU A 311 -7.04 22.45 -1.11
CA GLU A 311 -7.91 23.60 -0.87
C GLU A 311 -9.39 23.29 -1.10
N ALA A 312 -9.71 22.53 -2.16
CA ALA A 312 -11.08 22.16 -2.50
C ALA A 312 -11.74 21.24 -1.45
N LEU A 313 -10.94 20.45 -0.71
CA LEU A 313 -11.43 19.61 0.39
C LEU A 313 -12.08 20.40 1.53
N ALA A 314 -11.79 21.70 1.68
CA ALA A 314 -12.52 22.54 2.66
C ALA A 314 -14.03 22.56 2.39
N GLY A 315 -14.45 22.56 1.10
CA GLY A 315 -15.87 22.48 0.74
C GLY A 315 -16.51 21.14 1.10
N TYR A 316 -15.73 20.05 1.00
CA TYR A 316 -16.15 18.73 1.45
C TYR A 316 -16.37 18.69 2.96
N GLU A 317 -15.46 19.28 3.73
CA GLU A 317 -15.52 19.32 5.20
C GLU A 317 -16.72 20.11 5.73
N GLU A 318 -17.15 21.14 5.00
CA GLU A 318 -18.37 21.91 5.30
C GLU A 318 -19.66 21.18 4.88
N SER A 319 -19.56 20.13 4.07
CA SER A 319 -20.70 19.35 3.59
C SER A 319 -21.06 18.19 4.53
N GLU A 320 -22.32 17.75 4.50
CA GLU A 320 -22.78 16.53 5.19
C GLU A 320 -22.55 15.24 4.36
N ALA A 321 -22.05 15.37 3.13
CA ALA A 321 -21.85 14.25 2.21
C ALA A 321 -20.68 13.35 2.63
N ALA A 322 -20.79 12.06 2.28
CA ALA A 322 -19.66 11.14 2.31
C ALA A 322 -18.65 11.50 1.19
N LEU A 323 -17.40 11.04 1.32
CA LEU A 323 -16.33 11.42 0.40
C LEU A 323 -16.67 10.98 -1.03
N LEU A 324 -17.09 9.71 -1.20
CA LEU A 324 -17.43 9.15 -2.51
C LEU A 324 -18.55 9.92 -3.20
N GLU A 325 -19.57 10.33 -2.43
CA GLU A 325 -20.69 11.14 -2.92
C GLU A 325 -20.25 12.55 -3.35
N TYR A 326 -19.21 13.09 -2.72
CA TYR A 326 -18.71 14.44 -2.96
C TYR A 326 -17.63 14.50 -4.05
N LEU A 327 -17.07 13.37 -4.51
CA LEU A 327 -15.93 13.32 -5.42
C LEU A 327 -16.15 14.12 -6.71
N GLU A 328 -17.33 14.06 -7.32
CA GLU A 328 -17.62 14.82 -8.54
C GLU A 328 -17.59 16.34 -8.27
N THR A 329 -18.20 16.79 -7.17
CA THR A 329 -18.18 18.20 -6.77
C THR A 329 -16.75 18.67 -6.46
N LEU A 330 -15.95 17.84 -5.80
CA LEU A 330 -14.54 18.11 -5.51
C LEU A 330 -13.74 18.26 -6.81
N LEU A 331 -13.95 17.35 -7.77
CA LEU A 331 -13.29 17.42 -9.07
C LEU A 331 -13.68 18.68 -9.83
N GLU A 332 -14.94 19.11 -9.80
CA GLU A 332 -15.40 20.34 -10.45
C GLU A 332 -14.80 21.60 -9.83
N ALA A 333 -14.63 21.62 -8.50
CA ALA A 333 -14.13 22.76 -7.74
C ALA A 333 -12.68 23.14 -8.05
N VAL A 334 -11.87 22.22 -8.59
CA VAL A 334 -10.48 22.52 -8.99
C VAL A 334 -10.45 23.48 -10.18
N ASP A 335 -9.80 24.64 -9.98
CA ASP A 335 -9.55 25.62 -11.04
C ASP A 335 -8.29 25.24 -11.83
N VAL A 336 -8.49 24.59 -12.99
CA VAL A 336 -7.38 24.14 -13.84
C VAL A 336 -6.63 25.31 -14.48
N ASP A 337 -7.31 26.41 -14.79
CA ASP A 337 -6.68 27.57 -15.42
C ASP A 337 -5.74 28.29 -14.44
N ALA A 338 -6.13 28.37 -13.16
CA ALA A 338 -5.29 28.89 -12.09
C ALA A 338 -4.02 28.03 -11.89
N VAL A 339 -4.17 26.70 -11.83
CA VAL A 339 -3.02 25.78 -11.73
C VAL A 339 -2.09 25.96 -12.92
N LEU A 340 -2.63 26.00 -14.14
CA LEU A 340 -1.83 26.16 -15.34
C LEU A 340 -1.10 27.51 -15.39
N ALA A 341 -1.74 28.60 -14.93
CA ALA A 341 -1.12 29.91 -14.84
C ALA A 341 0.08 29.92 -13.87
N GLY A 342 -0.03 29.27 -12.72
CA GLY A 342 1.06 29.15 -11.74
C GLY A 342 2.30 28.43 -12.27
N LEU A 343 2.13 27.49 -13.20
CA LEU A 343 3.26 26.82 -13.87
C LEU A 343 4.01 27.75 -14.82
N GLY A 344 3.32 28.72 -15.45
CA GLY A 344 3.92 29.70 -16.35
C GLY A 344 4.80 30.73 -15.63
N GLU A 345 4.43 31.10 -14.41
CA GLU A 345 5.21 32.04 -13.58
C GLU A 345 6.49 31.42 -13.01
N SER A 346 6.51 30.10 -12.83
CA SER A 346 7.66 29.36 -12.29
C SER A 346 8.76 29.09 -13.34
N ALA A 347 8.48 29.34 -14.62
CA ALA A 347 9.39 29.08 -15.74
C ALA A 347 10.14 30.33 -16.27
N GLY A 348 9.93 31.51 -15.65
CA GLY A 348 10.56 32.79 -16.03
C GLY A 348 11.60 33.28 -15.04
#